data_AF-A0A7L2Z3K5-F1
#
_entry.id   AF-A0A7L2Z3K5-F1
#
_cell.length_a   1.000
_cell.length_b   1.000
_cell.length_c   1.000
_cell.angle_alpha   90.00
_cell.angle_beta   90.00
_cell.angle_gamma   90.00
#
_symmetry.space_group_name_H-M   'P 1'
#
loop_
_entity.id
_entity.type
_entity.pdbx_description
1 polymer ?
#
loop_
_entity_poly.entity_id
_entity_poly.type
_entity_poly.pdbx_seq_one_letter_code
_entity_poly.pdbx_strand_id
1 'polypeptide(L)'
;FVTKCRTCRRELRERSGDADHHEGMSSDDELTPAEVTEFQKSKDNVLEDSRKIFEDVHADFCDIRKILLKFQEWKEKFPETYCDAYISFCLPKLLNPLIRAQLVNWNPLEQNSTELEEMPWFRAIEEFSDAK
;
A
#
# COMPACT_ATOMS: atom_id res chain seq x y z
N PHE A 1 2.18 1.07 -29.91
CA PHE A 1 2.50 2.50 -30.01
C PHE A 1 3.69 2.84 -29.10
N VAL A 2 4.85 2.19 -29.31
CA VAL A 2 6.07 2.38 -28.49
C VAL A 2 7.27 2.48 -29.43
N THR A 3 7.40 3.60 -30.14
CA THR A 3 8.48 3.76 -31.13
C THR A 3 9.07 5.16 -31.15
N LYS A 4 9.10 5.86 -30.00
CA LYS A 4 9.64 7.23 -29.96
C LYS A 4 10.57 7.52 -28.78
N CYS A 5 11.55 6.64 -28.51
CA CYS A 5 12.52 6.90 -27.44
C CYS A 5 14.00 7.07 -27.85
N ARG A 6 14.39 6.81 -29.11
CA ARG A 6 15.79 7.01 -29.55
C ARG A 6 16.02 8.28 -30.37
N THR A 7 15.21 8.51 -31.39
CA THR A 7 15.42 9.60 -32.36
C THR A 7 15.24 10.98 -31.72
N CYS A 8 14.22 11.16 -30.88
CA CYS A 8 13.92 12.43 -30.20
C CYS A 8 15.05 12.86 -29.25
N ARG A 9 15.68 11.92 -28.51
CA ARG A 9 16.81 12.24 -27.60
C ARG A 9 18.11 12.49 -28.35
N ARG A 10 18.32 11.86 -29.52
CA ARG A 10 19.44 12.21 -30.39
C ARG A 10 19.29 13.66 -30.86
N GLU A 11 18.11 14.03 -31.33
CA GLU A 11 17.80 15.40 -31.75
C GLU A 11 17.92 16.41 -30.61
N LEU A 12 17.46 16.08 -29.39
CA LEU A 12 17.55 16.98 -28.24
C LEU A 12 18.99 17.16 -27.74
N ARG A 13 19.82 16.11 -27.78
CA ARG A 13 21.24 16.14 -27.41
C ARG A 13 22.12 16.82 -28.46
N GLU A 14 21.85 16.58 -29.74
CA GLU A 14 22.43 17.34 -30.85
C GLU A 14 22.14 18.85 -30.67
N ARG A 15 20.97 19.20 -30.13
CA ARG A 15 20.60 20.58 -29.85
C ARG A 15 21.20 21.15 -28.55
N SER A 16 21.50 20.31 -27.56
CA SER A 16 22.05 20.74 -26.26
C SER A 16 23.58 20.68 -26.18
N GLY A 17 24.26 20.04 -27.14
CA GLY A 17 25.73 19.99 -27.22
C GLY A 17 26.39 19.18 -26.11
N ASP A 18 25.68 18.18 -25.57
CA ASP A 18 26.19 17.35 -24.48
C ASP A 18 27.15 16.28 -25.03
N ALA A 19 28.45 16.52 -24.86
CA ALA A 19 29.54 15.74 -25.47
C ALA A 19 30.03 14.56 -24.62
N ASP A 20 29.57 14.43 -23.36
CA ASP A 20 30.02 13.39 -22.41
C ASP A 20 29.13 12.14 -22.44
N HIS A 21 28.20 12.05 -23.40
CA HIS A 21 27.29 10.92 -23.50
C HIS A 21 27.94 9.72 -24.19
N HIS A 22 28.21 8.67 -23.41
CA HIS A 22 28.64 7.37 -23.96
C HIS A 22 27.47 6.59 -24.56
N GLU A 23 27.61 6.20 -25.82
CA GLU A 23 26.65 5.37 -26.54
C GLU A 23 26.46 4.02 -25.81
N GLY A 24 25.28 3.81 -25.23
CA GLY A 24 24.99 2.67 -24.35
C GLY A 24 24.41 3.02 -22.98
N MET A 25 24.46 4.29 -22.56
CA MET A 25 23.87 4.75 -21.29
C MET A 25 22.37 5.14 -21.38
N SER A 26 21.76 4.99 -22.55
CA SER A 26 20.32 5.25 -22.74
C SER A 26 19.54 4.01 -22.34
N SER A 27 18.89 4.04 -21.17
CA SER A 27 17.84 3.07 -20.88
C SER A 27 16.64 3.35 -21.80
N ASP A 28 16.05 2.28 -22.34
CA ASP A 28 14.80 2.34 -23.14
C ASP A 28 13.57 2.60 -22.23
N ASP A 29 13.76 2.56 -20.90
CA ASP A 29 12.70 2.60 -19.88
C ASP A 29 12.35 4.02 -19.37
N GLU A 30 12.84 5.10 -19.98
CA GLU A 30 12.42 6.45 -19.54
C GLU A 30 11.00 6.77 -20.02
N LEU A 31 10.08 6.91 -19.06
CA LEU A 31 8.70 7.32 -19.28
C LEU A 31 8.64 8.75 -19.85
N THR A 32 7.81 8.95 -20.87
CA THR A 32 7.48 10.27 -21.38
C THR A 32 6.68 11.07 -20.34
N PRO A 33 6.70 12.41 -20.37
CA PRO A 33 5.88 13.23 -19.47
C PRO A 33 4.37 12.90 -19.53
N ALA A 34 3.89 12.47 -20.69
CA ALA A 34 2.50 12.04 -20.87
C ALA A 34 2.22 10.72 -20.12
N GLU A 35 3.12 9.75 -20.21
CA GLU A 35 3.01 8.47 -19.49
C GLU A 35 3.10 8.67 -17.97
N VAL A 36 3.96 9.57 -17.48
CA VAL A 36 4.04 9.91 -16.05
C VAL A 36 2.73 10.51 -15.55
N THR A 37 2.14 11.43 -16.31
CA THR A 37 0.87 12.07 -15.92
C THR A 37 -0.32 11.12 -16.00
N GLU A 38 -0.35 10.23 -16.99
CA GLU A 38 -1.35 9.15 -17.08
C GLU A 38 -1.23 8.16 -15.92
N PHE A 39 -0.01 7.73 -15.60
CA PHE A 39 0.26 6.88 -14.45
C PHE A 39 -0.21 7.51 -13.14
N GLN A 40 0.13 8.79 -12.90
CA GLN A 40 -0.29 9.49 -11.70
C GLN A 40 -1.81 9.59 -11.59
N LYS A 41 -2.48 9.94 -12.69
CA LYS A 41 -3.95 9.96 -12.75
C LYS A 41 -4.56 8.59 -12.45
N SER A 42 -4.00 7.53 -13.01
CA SER A 42 -4.46 6.16 -12.74
C SER A 42 -4.26 5.78 -11.27
N LYS A 43 -3.10 6.12 -10.69
CA LYS A 43 -2.82 5.90 -9.26
C LYS A 43 -3.86 6.64 -8.40
N ASP A 44 -4.10 7.92 -8.67
CA ASP A 44 -5.04 8.74 -7.90
C ASP A 44 -6.47 8.19 -7.94
N ASN A 45 -6.93 7.72 -9.12
CA ASN A 45 -8.25 7.09 -9.25
C ASN A 45 -8.35 5.81 -8.40
N VAL A 46 -7.34 4.94 -8.45
CA VAL A 46 -7.29 3.72 -7.63
C VAL A 46 -7.32 4.05 -6.13
N LEU A 47 -6.62 5.10 -5.71
CA LEU A 47 -6.63 5.56 -4.32
C LEU A 47 -7.96 6.18 -3.89
N GLU A 48 -8.69 6.79 -4.82
CA GLU A 48 -10.05 7.27 -4.55
C GLU A 48 -11.02 6.11 -4.38
N ASP A 49 -10.95 5.12 -5.25
CA ASP A 49 -11.78 3.92 -5.16
C ASP A 49 -11.44 3.09 -3.93
N SER A 50 -10.16 3.04 -3.53
CA SER A 50 -9.74 2.30 -2.34
C SER A 50 -10.34 2.86 -1.05
N ARG A 51 -10.63 4.18 -1.00
CA ARG A 51 -11.31 4.81 0.15
C ARG A 51 -12.78 4.41 0.26
N LYS A 52 -13.38 3.88 -0.81
CA LYS A 52 -14.79 3.47 -0.88
C LYS A 52 -14.99 1.98 -0.58
N ILE A 53 -13.92 1.19 -0.46
CA ILE A 53 -13.98 -0.28 -0.24
C ILE A 53 -14.86 -0.68 0.95
N PHE A 54 -14.92 0.14 2.01
CA PHE A 54 -15.68 -0.13 3.23
C PHE A 54 -16.78 0.89 3.49
N GLU A 55 -17.25 1.62 2.47
CA GLU A 55 -18.24 2.68 2.64
C GLU A 55 -19.61 2.18 3.14
N ASP A 56 -19.95 0.94 2.79
CA ASP A 56 -21.17 0.23 3.17
C ASP A 56 -20.98 -0.64 4.43
N VAL A 57 -19.76 -0.73 4.96
CA VAL A 57 -19.44 -1.53 6.14
C VAL A 57 -19.56 -0.68 7.39
N HIS A 58 -20.24 -1.23 8.40
CA HIS A 58 -20.38 -0.55 9.69
C HIS A 58 -18.99 -0.32 10.34
N ALA A 59 -18.79 0.86 10.92
CA ALA A 59 -17.49 1.34 11.40
C ALA A 59 -16.80 0.42 12.43
N ASP A 60 -17.56 -0.43 13.10
CA ASP A 60 -17.07 -1.44 14.06
C ASP A 60 -16.39 -2.65 13.41
N PHE A 61 -16.57 -2.85 12.10
CA PHE A 61 -16.08 -4.02 11.36
C PHE A 61 -15.08 -3.67 10.24
N CYS A 62 -14.79 -2.39 10.04
CA CYS A 62 -13.74 -1.93 9.12
C CYS A 62 -12.57 -1.22 9.83
N ASP A 63 -12.67 -0.99 11.14
CA ASP A 63 -11.58 -0.46 11.98
C ASP A 63 -10.92 -1.60 12.76
N ILE A 64 -9.64 -1.85 12.48
CA ILE A 64 -8.86 -2.95 13.09
C ILE A 64 -8.82 -2.82 14.62
N ARG A 65 -8.66 -1.60 15.18
CA ARG A 65 -8.62 -1.42 16.63
C ARG A 65 -9.97 -1.77 17.26
N LYS A 66 -11.08 -1.34 16.66
CA LYS A 66 -12.42 -1.67 17.18
C LYS A 66 -12.71 -3.17 17.12
N ILE A 67 -12.29 -3.83 16.05
CA ILE A 67 -12.42 -5.29 15.91
C ILE A 67 -11.61 -6.00 16.99
N LEU A 68 -10.35 -5.60 17.19
CA LEU A 68 -9.47 -6.17 18.21
C LEU A 68 -10.01 -5.94 19.62
N LEU A 69 -10.59 -4.77 19.92
CA LEU A 69 -11.24 -4.50 21.21
C LEU A 69 -12.41 -5.47 21.49
N LYS A 70 -13.24 -5.79 20.48
CA LYS A 70 -14.30 -6.80 20.64
C LYS A 70 -13.73 -8.19 20.90
N PHE A 71 -12.65 -8.56 20.22
CA PHE A 71 -11.97 -9.83 20.45
C PHE A 71 -11.28 -9.89 21.82
N GLN A 72 -10.74 -8.77 22.29
CA GLN A 72 -10.16 -8.66 23.62
C GLN A 72 -11.24 -8.83 24.69
N GLU A 73 -12.37 -8.14 24.55
CA GLU A 73 -13.51 -8.31 25.45
C GLU A 73 -14.00 -9.77 25.47
N TRP A 74 -14.03 -10.43 24.31
CA TRP A 74 -14.38 -11.86 24.23
C TRP A 74 -13.34 -12.75 24.94
N LYS A 75 -12.05 -12.50 24.70
CA LYS A 75 -10.93 -13.21 25.36
C LYS A 75 -11.01 -13.09 26.87
N GLU A 76 -11.34 -11.91 27.39
CA GLU A 76 -11.45 -11.61 28.83
C GLU A 76 -12.72 -12.22 29.47
N LYS A 77 -13.88 -12.08 28.81
CA LYS A 77 -15.16 -12.50 29.38
C LYS A 77 -15.46 -13.99 29.19
N PHE A 78 -15.04 -14.58 28.08
CA PHE A 78 -15.35 -15.96 27.72
C PHE A 78 -14.15 -16.70 27.11
N PRO A 79 -13.04 -16.86 27.87
CA PRO A 79 -11.79 -17.40 27.37
C PRO A 79 -11.91 -18.81 26.78
N GLU A 80 -12.77 -19.68 27.34
CA GLU A 80 -13.01 -21.03 26.81
C GLU A 80 -13.55 -20.97 25.37
N THR A 81 -14.65 -20.23 25.16
CA THR A 81 -15.26 -20.11 23.82
C THR A 81 -14.36 -19.40 22.82
N TYR A 82 -13.54 -18.45 23.28
CA TYR A 82 -12.55 -17.77 22.44
C TYR A 82 -11.47 -18.77 21.96
N CYS A 83 -11.01 -19.65 22.86
CA CYS A 83 -10.05 -20.71 22.56
C CYS A 83 -10.65 -21.77 21.63
N ASP A 84 -11.85 -22.26 21.94
CA ASP A 84 -12.56 -23.30 21.18
C ASP A 84 -12.90 -22.85 19.76
N ALA A 85 -13.15 -21.55 19.55
CA ALA A 85 -13.35 -20.97 18.23
C ALA A 85 -12.04 -20.67 17.47
N TYR A 86 -10.88 -21.01 18.05
CA TYR A 86 -9.54 -20.80 17.48
C TYR A 86 -9.29 -19.35 17.05
N ILE A 87 -9.80 -18.37 17.81
CA ILE A 87 -9.79 -16.96 17.37
C ILE A 87 -8.38 -16.44 17.16
N SER A 88 -7.45 -16.70 18.08
CA SER A 88 -6.04 -16.28 17.92
C SER A 88 -5.40 -16.80 16.63
N PHE A 89 -5.79 -17.99 16.18
CA PHE A 89 -5.31 -18.58 14.94
C PHE A 89 -5.98 -17.96 13.70
N CYS A 90 -7.24 -17.53 13.83
CA CYS A 90 -8.02 -16.94 12.76
C CYS A 90 -7.77 -15.44 12.57
N LEU A 91 -7.31 -14.72 13.59
CA LEU A 91 -7.10 -13.26 13.57
C LEU A 91 -6.30 -12.77 12.35
N PRO A 92 -5.14 -13.35 11.99
CA PRO A 92 -4.41 -12.91 10.81
C PRO A 92 -5.25 -13.00 9.53
N LYS A 93 -6.10 -14.03 9.39
CA LYS A 93 -6.99 -14.20 8.23
C LYS A 93 -8.12 -13.18 8.24
N LEU A 94 -8.68 -12.87 9.41
CA LEU A 94 -9.76 -11.89 9.58
C LEU A 94 -9.29 -10.47 9.27
N LEU A 95 -8.07 -10.10 9.70
CA LEU A 95 -7.53 -8.75 9.52
C LEU A 95 -6.89 -8.53 8.14
N ASN A 96 -6.49 -9.59 7.44
CA ASN A 96 -5.85 -9.53 6.13
C ASN A 96 -6.54 -8.59 5.10
N PRO A 97 -7.87 -8.64 4.87
CA PRO A 97 -8.52 -7.70 3.94
C PRO A 97 -8.39 -6.23 4.37
N LEU A 98 -8.45 -5.95 5.67
CA LEU A 98 -8.32 -4.59 6.21
C LEU A 98 -6.89 -4.07 6.08
N ILE A 99 -5.90 -4.90 6.40
CA ILE A 99 -4.48 -4.58 6.27
C ILE A 99 -4.13 -4.35 4.79
N ARG A 100 -4.61 -5.20 3.88
CA ARG A 100 -4.40 -5.03 2.44
C ARG A 100 -4.97 -3.72 1.92
N ALA A 101 -6.15 -3.31 2.39
CA ALA A 101 -6.73 -2.03 2.03
C ALA A 101 -5.86 -0.85 2.50
N GLN A 102 -5.27 -0.92 3.69
CA GLN A 102 -4.35 0.10 4.19
C GLN A 102 -3.02 0.13 3.42
N LEU A 103 -2.58 -1.01 2.89
CA LEU A 103 -1.33 -1.14 2.13
C LEU A 103 -1.46 -0.78 0.63
N VAL A 104 -2.66 -0.44 0.13
CA VAL A 104 -2.87 -0.17 -1.31
C VAL A 104 -1.93 0.91 -1.86
N ASN A 105 -1.65 1.96 -1.07
CA ASN A 105 -0.72 3.03 -1.47
C ASN A 105 0.71 2.85 -0.93
N TRP A 106 0.98 1.77 -0.18
CA TRP A 106 2.27 1.64 0.47
C TRP A 106 3.33 1.18 -0.55
N ASN A 107 4.42 1.92 -0.61
CA ASN A 107 5.56 1.61 -1.46
C ASN A 107 6.87 1.80 -0.65
N PRO A 108 7.59 0.71 -0.31
CA PRO A 108 8.81 0.80 0.49
C PRO A 108 10.00 1.47 -0.23
N LEU A 109 9.87 1.75 -1.53
CA LEU A 109 10.91 2.41 -2.33
C LEU A 109 10.73 3.94 -2.40
N GLU A 110 9.61 4.47 -1.91
CA GLU A 110 9.40 5.92 -1.86
C GLU A 110 10.22 6.54 -0.73
N GLN A 111 10.83 7.70 -0.98
CA GLN A 111 11.75 8.38 -0.03
C GLN A 111 11.16 8.64 1.36
N ASN A 112 9.84 8.77 1.47
CA ASN A 112 9.12 9.02 2.72
C ASN A 112 8.10 7.91 3.02
N SER A 113 8.41 6.66 2.66
CA SER A 113 7.53 5.53 2.94
C SER A 113 7.40 5.30 4.45
N THR A 114 6.17 5.18 4.94
CA THR A 114 5.92 4.81 6.34
C THR A 114 6.43 3.39 6.61
N GLU A 115 7.15 3.19 7.72
CA GLU A 115 7.55 1.85 8.18
C GLU A 115 6.33 1.04 8.60
N LEU A 116 6.38 -0.29 8.46
CA LEU A 116 5.23 -1.15 8.76
C LEU A 116 4.88 -1.07 10.26
N GLU A 117 5.89 -0.98 11.12
CA GLU A 117 5.81 -0.88 12.57
C GLU A 117 5.16 0.44 13.04
N GLU A 118 5.25 1.49 12.22
CA GLU A 118 4.60 2.77 12.50
C GLU A 118 3.13 2.79 12.10
N MET A 119 2.67 1.81 11.31
CA MET A 119 1.31 1.81 10.81
C MET A 119 0.29 1.56 11.93
N PRO A 120 -0.88 2.24 11.88
CA PRO A 120 -1.92 2.09 12.90
C PRO A 120 -2.38 0.65 13.13
N TRP A 121 -2.41 -0.18 12.09
CA TRP A 121 -2.83 -1.58 12.19
C TRP A 121 -1.79 -2.45 12.90
N PHE A 122 -0.49 -2.17 12.70
CA PHE A 122 0.58 -2.95 13.30
C PHE A 122 0.61 -2.73 14.82
N ARG A 123 0.61 -1.45 15.23
CA ARG A 123 0.55 -1.07 16.66
C ARG A 123 -0.69 -1.64 17.35
N ALA A 124 -1.83 -1.65 16.67
CA ALA A 124 -3.06 -2.23 17.22
C ALA A 124 -2.93 -3.74 17.50
N ILE A 125 -2.25 -4.48 16.61
CA ILE A 125 -2.01 -5.92 16.78
C ILE A 125 -0.97 -6.17 17.88
N GLU A 126 0.06 -5.35 17.97
CA GLU A 126 1.07 -5.41 19.03
C GLU A 126 0.42 -5.20 20.41
N GLU A 127 -0.36 -4.12 20.56
CA GLU A 127 -1.14 -3.84 21.77
C GLU A 127 -2.08 -4.99 22.15
N PHE A 128 -2.77 -5.58 21.17
CA PHE A 128 -3.65 -6.74 21.40
C PHE A 128 -2.89 -7.99 21.84
N SER A 129 -1.67 -8.20 21.32
CA SER A 129 -0.84 -9.36 21.65
C SER A 129 -0.24 -9.27 23.05
N ASP A 130 0.10 -8.05 23.49
CA ASP A 130 0.63 -7.76 24.82
C ASP A 130 -0.44 -7.70 25.91
N ALA A 131 -1.72 -7.57 25.53
CA ALA A 131 -2.85 -7.60 26.46
C ALA A 131 -2.95 -9.00 27.12
N LYS A 132 -2.70 -9.01 28.44
CA LYS A 132 -2.80 -10.21 29.30
C LYS A 132 -4.20 -10.81 29.28
#